data_AF-I4D4F0-F1
#
_entry.id   AF-I4D4F0-F1
#
_cell.length_a   1.000
_cell.length_b   1.000
_cell.length_c   1.000
_cell.angle_alpha   90.00
_cell.angle_beta   90.00
_cell.angle_gamma   90.00
#
_symmetry.space_group_name_H-M   'P 1'
#
loop_
_entity.id
_entity.type
_entity.pdbx_description
1 polymer ?
#
loop_
_entity_poly.entity_id
_entity_poly.type
_entity_poly.pdbx_seq_one_letter_code
_entity_poly.pdbx_strand_id
1 'polypeptide(L)'
;MINRLVISQEVESLLSPLGIKVIYNSFESDLIIYLSGCSSNCAQKYSSVNSPCIIVTSAGVNAIAVEEDKIVTEIITRIKRFYEVV
;
A
#
# COMPACT_ATOMS: atom_id res chain seq x y z
N MET A 1 2.23 1.51 16.09
CA MET A 1 2.82 2.41 15.05
C MET A 1 3.40 1.49 14.01
N ILE A 2 3.00 1.60 12.75
CA ILE A 2 3.40 0.59 11.75
C ILE A 2 4.89 0.68 11.42
N ASN A 3 5.51 -0.48 11.19
CA ASN A 3 6.87 -0.56 10.66
C ASN A 3 6.85 -0.50 9.13
N ARG A 4 7.05 0.71 8.60
CA ARG A 4 7.02 0.97 7.15
C ARG A 4 8.05 0.16 6.37
N LEU A 5 9.23 -0.08 6.93
CA LEU A 5 10.30 -0.84 6.27
C LEU A 5 9.91 -2.31 6.14
N VAL A 6 9.39 -2.90 7.21
CA VAL A 6 8.96 -4.31 7.20
C VAL A 6 7.81 -4.50 6.21
N ILE A 7 6.78 -3.64 6.28
CA ILE A 7 5.64 -3.70 5.35
C ILE A 7 6.11 -3.57 3.90
N SER A 8 7.00 -2.62 3.61
CA SER A 8 7.42 -2.37 2.24
C SER A 8 8.25 -3.52 1.66
N GLN A 9 9.15 -4.10 2.47
CA GLN A 9 9.94 -5.29 2.09
C GLN A 9 9.07 -6.52 1.86
N GLU A 10 8.07 -6.74 2.73
CA GLU A 10 7.17 -7.88 2.61
C GLU A 10 6.29 -7.76 1.36
N VAL A 11 5.77 -6.56 1.09
CA VAL A 11 5.01 -6.27 -0.14
C VAL A 11 5.88 -6.52 -1.38
N GLU A 12 7.11 -6.01 -1.42
CA GLU A 12 8.03 -6.25 -2.54
C GLU A 12 8.33 -7.74 -2.73
N SER A 13 8.58 -8.48 -1.64
CA SER A 13 8.87 -9.92 -1.71
C SER A 13 7.69 -10.74 -2.25
N LEU A 14 6.45 -10.32 -1.99
CA LEU A 14 5.25 -11.01 -2.46
C LEU A 14 4.88 -10.66 -3.91
N LEU A 15 5.22 -9.44 -4.35
CA LEU A 15 4.90 -8.95 -5.69
C LEU A 15 5.97 -9.28 -6.74
N SER A 16 7.24 -9.35 -6.33
CA SER A 16 8.36 -9.63 -7.25
C SER A 16 8.20 -10.95 -8.03
N PRO A 17 7.76 -12.08 -7.42
CA PRO A 17 7.52 -13.32 -8.16
C PRO A 17 6.40 -13.24 -9.21
N LEU A 18 5.50 -12.25 -9.08
CA LEU A 18 4.42 -11.99 -10.03
C LEU A 18 4.87 -11.09 -11.20
N GLY A 19 6.15 -10.69 -11.24
CA GLY A 19 6.68 -9.75 -12.23
C GLY A 19 6.28 -8.29 -11.99
N ILE A 20 5.68 -7.99 -10.84
CA ILE A 20 5.27 -6.63 -10.47
C ILE A 20 6.46 -5.92 -9.83
N LYS A 21 6.92 -4.85 -10.48
CA LYS A 21 8.06 -4.06 -10.01
C LYS A 21 7.60 -3.07 -8.94
N VAL A 22 8.22 -3.14 -7.76
CA VAL A 22 8.04 -2.14 -6.71
C VAL A 22 9.11 -1.06 -6.84
N ILE A 23 8.70 0.20 -6.83
CA ILE A 23 9.59 1.36 -6.79
C ILE A 23 9.27 2.23 -5.58
N TYR A 24 10.28 2.89 -5.04
CA TYR A 24 10.16 3.67 -3.81
C TYR A 24 10.23 5.17 -4.11
N ASN A 25 9.38 5.95 -3.43
CA ASN A 25 9.39 7.42 -3.48
C ASN A 25 9.30 8.01 -4.90
N SER A 26 8.56 7.35 -5.80
CA SER A 26 8.31 7.81 -7.17
C SER A 26 6.82 7.84 -7.46
N PHE A 27 6.40 8.78 -8.31
CA PHE A 27 5.04 8.86 -8.84
C PHE A 27 4.90 8.20 -10.23
N GLU A 28 6.01 7.75 -10.82
CA GLU A 28 6.04 7.07 -12.12
C GLU A 28 5.67 5.59 -11.96
N SER A 29 4.43 5.34 -11.54
CA SER A 29 3.89 4.01 -11.24
C SER A 29 2.43 3.92 -11.63
N ASP A 30 1.96 2.72 -11.97
CA ASP A 30 0.54 2.48 -12.28
C ASP A 30 -0.35 2.57 -11.05
N LEU A 31 0.21 2.26 -9.86
CA LEU A 31 -0.46 2.29 -8.57
C LEU A 31 0.49 2.77 -7.47
N ILE A 32 0.04 3.72 -6.65
CA ILE A 32 0.84 4.32 -5.57
C ILE A 32 0.36 3.79 -4.21
N ILE A 33 1.30 3.39 -3.34
CA ILE A 33 1.00 3.04 -1.95
C ILE A 33 1.57 4.12 -1.02
N TYR A 34 0.70 4.83 -0.31
CA TYR A 34 1.10 5.78 0.71
C TYR A 34 1.17 5.10 2.09
N LEU A 35 2.36 4.97 2.66
CA LEU A 35 2.59 4.39 3.99
C LEU A 35 2.73 5.49 5.06
N SER A 36 1.66 5.77 5.81
CA SER A 36 1.64 6.69 6.95
C SER A 36 1.79 5.96 8.28
N GLY A 37 2.82 6.33 9.05
CA GLY A 37 3.02 5.82 10.41
C GLY A 37 2.04 6.37 11.45
N CYS A 38 1.20 7.33 11.07
CA CYS A 38 0.20 7.94 11.94
C CYS A 38 -1.19 7.33 11.69
N SER A 39 -2.06 7.35 12.71
CA SER A 39 -3.47 6.95 12.60
C SER A 39 -4.29 7.97 11.81
N SER A 40 -3.78 9.20 11.68
CA SER A 40 -4.39 10.23 10.87
C SER A 40 -4.22 9.89 9.39
N ASN A 41 -5.33 9.88 8.65
CA ASN A 41 -5.38 9.66 7.21
C ASN A 41 -4.83 10.85 6.39
N CYS A 42 -3.80 11.54 6.91
CA CYS A 42 -3.21 12.72 6.28
C CYS A 42 -2.67 12.40 4.87
N ALA A 43 -2.26 11.15 4.65
CA ALA A 43 -1.82 10.65 3.36
C ALA A 43 -2.90 10.75 2.26
N GLN A 44 -4.19 10.72 2.63
CA GLN A 44 -5.30 10.94 1.70
C GLN A 44 -5.26 12.30 1.02
N LYS A 45 -4.67 13.32 1.65
CA LYS A 45 -4.54 14.64 1.02
C LYS A 45 -3.60 14.63 -0.19
N TYR A 46 -2.74 13.62 -0.31
CA TYR A 46 -1.85 13.44 -1.46
C TYR A 46 -2.46 12.56 -2.56
N SER A 47 -3.64 11.95 -2.33
CA SER A 47 -4.34 11.16 -3.34
C SER A 47 -5.03 12.00 -4.42
N SER A 48 -4.82 13.32 -4.44
CA SER A 48 -5.36 14.24 -5.45
C SER A 48 -4.65 14.13 -6.81
N VAL A 49 -3.65 13.25 -6.92
CA VAL A 49 -3.03 12.87 -8.19
C VAL A 49 -3.89 11.79 -8.82
N ASN A 50 -4.28 11.95 -10.09
CA ASN A 50 -5.18 11.06 -10.86
C ASN A 50 -4.75 9.57 -10.96
N SER A 51 -3.74 9.15 -10.22
CA SER A 51 -3.24 7.78 -10.20
C SER A 51 -3.97 6.95 -9.13
N PRO A 52 -4.34 5.69 -9.44
CA PRO A 52 -4.85 4.74 -8.46
C PRO A 52 -3.92 4.66 -7.25
N CYS A 53 -4.49 4.67 -6.04
CA CYS A 53 -3.68 4.59 -4.83
C CYS A 53 -4.29 3.78 -3.68
N ILE A 54 -3.39 3.25 -2.84
CA ILE A 54 -3.69 2.60 -1.57
C ILE A 54 -3.08 3.46 -0.46
N ILE A 55 -3.90 3.86 0.50
CA ILE A 55 -3.51 4.67 1.64
C ILE A 55 -3.47 3.78 2.86
N VAL A 56 -2.29 3.60 3.44
CA VAL A 56 -2.05 2.81 4.63
C VAL A 56 -1.75 3.76 5.77
N THR A 57 -2.44 3.58 6.89
CA THR A 57 -2.26 4.34 8.12
C THR A 57 -1.93 3.36 9.25
N SER A 58 -1.54 3.88 10.41
CA SER A 58 -1.31 2.99 11.56
C SER A 58 -2.57 2.32 12.11
N ALA A 59 -3.74 2.67 11.59
CA ALA A 59 -5.03 2.18 12.05
C ALA A 59 -5.82 1.44 10.95
N GLY A 60 -5.28 1.32 9.72
CA GLY A 60 -6.02 0.70 8.63
C GLY A 60 -5.56 1.05 7.21
N VAL A 61 -6.25 0.47 6.22
CA VAL A 61 -6.00 0.61 4.77
C VAL A 61 -7.24 1.20 4.09
N ASN A 62 -7.07 2.28 3.31
CA ASN A 62 -8.14 3.08 2.68
C ASN A 62 -9.33 3.36 3.64
N ALA A 63 -9.02 3.85 4.85
CA ALA A 63 -9.99 4.13 5.91
C ALA A 63 -10.78 2.92 6.45
N ILE A 64 -10.42 1.69 6.06
CA ILE A 64 -10.93 0.46 6.68
C ILE A 64 -9.97 0.06 7.80
N ALA A 65 -10.50 -0.19 9.00
CA ALA A 65 -9.70 -0.67 10.12
C ALA A 65 -9.18 -2.08 9.82
N VAL A 66 -7.86 -2.27 9.96
CA VAL A 66 -7.17 -3.54 9.70
C VAL A 66 -6.19 -3.75 10.85
N GLU A 67 -6.14 -4.98 11.38
CA GLU A 67 -5.14 -5.37 12.38
C GLU A 67 -3.73 -5.28 11.78
N GLU A 68 -2.73 -4.94 12.60
CA GLU A 68 -1.38 -4.63 12.10
C GLU A 68 -0.75 -5.80 11.31
N ASP A 69 -1.00 -7.03 11.74
CA ASP A 69 -0.56 -8.28 11.09
C ASP A 69 -1.31 -8.58 9.77
N LYS A 70 -2.44 -7.92 9.51
CA LYS A 70 -3.25 -8.10 8.29
C LYS A 70 -3.07 -6.99 7.27
N ILE A 71 -2.29 -5.94 7.59
CA ILE A 71 -2.07 -4.80 6.70
C ILE A 71 -1.48 -5.26 5.37
N VAL A 72 -0.44 -6.11 5.39
CA VAL A 72 0.21 -6.61 4.17
C VAL A 72 -0.77 -7.42 3.32
N THR A 73 -1.53 -8.33 3.94
CA THR A 73 -2.54 -9.13 3.24
C THR A 73 -3.58 -8.26 2.53
N GLU A 74 -4.05 -7.20 3.18
CA GLU A 74 -5.03 -6.28 2.60
C GLU A 74 -4.44 -5.46 1.44
N ILE A 75 -3.18 -5.00 1.56
CA ILE A 75 -2.46 -4.32 0.48
C ILE A 75 -2.36 -5.24 -0.74
N ILE A 76 -1.87 -6.47 -0.56
CA ILE A 76 -1.68 -7.43 -1.66
C ILE A 76 -3.01 -7.79 -2.32
N THR A 77 -4.06 -8.01 -1.53
CA THR A 77 -5.41 -8.30 -2.05
C THR A 77 -5.90 -7.18 -2.99
N ARG A 78 -5.65 -5.92 -2.63
CA ARG A 78 -6.03 -4.76 -3.46
C ARG A 78 -5.20 -4.65 -4.72
N ILE A 79 -3.89 -4.88 -4.64
CA ILE A 79 -2.99 -4.85 -5.79
C ILE A 79 -3.37 -5.95 -6.79
N LYS A 80 -3.60 -7.16 -6.30
CA LYS A 80 -4.09 -8.29 -7.10
C LYS A 80 -5.40 -7.97 -7.81
N ARG A 81 -6.36 -7.37 -7.11
CA ARG A 81 -7.63 -6.91 -7.72
C ARG A 81 -7.40 -5.83 -8.77
N PHE A 82 -6.47 -4.91 -8.55
CA PHE A 82 -6.16 -3.85 -9.51
C PHE A 82 -5.56 -4.40 -10.82
N TYR A 83 -4.66 -5.37 -10.73
CA TYR A 83 -4.04 -6.01 -11.90
C TYR A 83 -4.81 -7.24 -12.43
N GLU A 84 -5.99 -7.54 -11.86
CA GLU A 84 -6.79 -8.73 -12.18
C GLU A 84 -6.01 -10.07 -12.06
N VAL A 85 -5.02 -10.12 -11.18
CA VAL A 85 -4.20 -11.31 -10.91
C VAL A 85 -4.84 -12.08 -9.76
N VAL A 86 -5.49 -13.21 -10.06
CA VAL A 86 -6.15 -14.11 -9.09
C VAL A 86 -5.11 -15.01 -8.41
#